data_AF-A0A1B6FXT9-F1
#
_entry.id   AF-A0A1B6FXT9-F1
#
_cell.length_a   1.000
_cell.length_b   1.000
_cell.length_c   1.000
_cell.angle_alpha   90.00
_cell.angle_beta   90.00
_cell.angle_gamma   90.00
#
_symmetry.space_group_name_H-M   'P 1'
#
loop_
_entity.id
_entity.type
_entity.pdbx_description
1 polymer ?
#
loop_
_entity_poly.entity_id
_entity_poly.type
_entity_poly.pdbx_seq_one_letter_code
_entity_poly.pdbx_strand_id
1 'polypeptide(L)'
;MKCTVKNDNSTNNSKLAVNMKNPIARRNPRKRRKMDNPRIQRGVVYLSHIPYGFYEEQLDKYFSQFGIVTNVCVPRSKTGRSKGYAFIEFKHADVAEIAAETMDNYLMFNRLLKAKYLPPKQQKPHLFRFSNRTNVKKTFFLEKAQQSVNDNRTKKNRHLDVDTEVMVLKRLIRKKNEFITRLKKLDLDYKFDVK
;
A
#
# COMPACT_ATOMS: atom_id res chain seq x y z
N MET A 1 33.53 39.70 -32.88
CA MET A 1 34.47 38.59 -33.15
C MET A 1 35.55 38.58 -32.08
N LYS A 2 35.97 37.36 -31.69
CA LYS A 2 37.08 36.98 -30.78
C LYS A 2 36.70 36.68 -29.33
N CYS A 3 36.48 35.39 -29.12
CA CYS A 3 36.75 34.67 -27.88
C CYS A 3 38.24 34.81 -27.51
N THR A 4 38.54 34.85 -26.21
CA THR A 4 39.83 34.37 -25.69
C THR A 4 39.60 33.72 -24.33
N VAL A 5 39.97 32.44 -24.27
CA VAL A 5 40.11 31.61 -23.07
C VAL A 5 41.35 32.04 -22.32
N LYS A 6 41.29 32.08 -20.98
CA LYS A 6 42.45 31.79 -20.13
C LYS A 6 42.07 30.73 -19.10
N ASN A 7 42.83 29.66 -19.18
CA ASN A 7 42.99 28.56 -18.25
C ASN A 7 43.72 29.07 -16.99
N ASP A 8 43.59 28.40 -15.85
CA ASP A 8 44.74 27.94 -15.04
C ASP A 8 44.29 27.12 -13.82
N ASN A 9 45.08 26.07 -13.58
CA ASN A 9 44.89 24.94 -12.68
C ASN A 9 45.17 25.24 -11.19
N SER A 10 44.84 24.24 -10.35
CA SER A 10 45.54 23.92 -9.08
C SER A 10 45.09 24.79 -7.87
N THR A 11 44.79 24.32 -6.66
CA THR A 11 45.03 23.04 -5.98
C THR A 11 44.23 23.00 -4.65
N ASN A 12 43.93 21.78 -4.18
CA ASN A 12 44.04 21.32 -2.79
C ASN A 12 43.01 21.66 -1.69
N ASN A 13 42.50 20.55 -1.12
CA ASN A 13 42.34 20.26 0.33
C ASN A 13 41.21 21.03 1.05
N SER A 14 40.38 20.46 1.91
CA SER A 14 40.43 19.23 2.70
C SER A 14 39.07 19.06 3.41
N LYS A 15 38.73 17.81 3.73
CA LYS A 15 37.94 17.33 4.89
C LYS A 15 36.94 18.30 5.51
N LEU A 16 35.64 17.97 5.52
CA LEU A 16 34.77 18.24 6.69
C LEU A 16 33.63 17.20 6.77
N ALA A 17 33.78 16.36 7.79
CA ALA A 17 32.93 15.37 8.43
C ALA A 17 31.44 15.23 8.02
N VAL A 18 31.06 14.01 7.68
CA VAL A 18 29.67 13.51 7.80
C VAL A 18 29.38 13.34 9.30
N ASN A 19 28.64 14.27 9.89
CA ASN A 19 28.23 14.18 11.28
C ASN A 19 27.15 13.09 11.45
N MET A 20 27.59 11.88 11.79
CA MET A 20 26.72 10.83 12.32
C MET A 20 26.31 11.19 13.75
N LYS A 21 25.10 11.75 13.92
CA LYS A 21 24.30 11.69 15.16
C LYS A 21 22.94 12.39 14.93
N ASN A 22 22.00 11.68 14.32
CA ASN A 22 20.58 11.98 14.56
C ASN A 22 20.02 10.88 15.48
N PRO A 23 19.72 11.19 16.75
CA PRO A 23 19.21 10.17 17.66
C PRO A 23 17.86 9.68 17.15
N ILE A 24 17.68 8.36 17.21
CA ILE A 24 16.44 7.65 16.91
C ILE A 24 15.32 8.32 17.70
N ALA A 25 14.52 9.14 17.00
CA ALA A 25 13.36 9.78 17.59
C ALA A 25 12.44 8.68 18.13
N ARG A 26 12.39 8.55 19.46
CA ARG A 26 11.49 7.63 20.16
C ARG A 26 10.08 7.96 19.69
N ARG A 27 9.50 7.09 18.86
CA ARG A 27 8.16 7.25 18.32
C ARG A 27 7.19 7.39 19.49
N ASN A 28 6.67 8.60 19.65
CA ASN A 28 5.68 8.92 20.66
C ASN A 28 4.50 7.93 20.53
N PRO A 29 4.13 7.19 21.59
CA PRO A 29 3.05 6.21 21.51
C PRO A 29 1.75 6.95 21.22
N ARG A 30 1.24 6.76 19.99
CA ARG A 30 -0.14 6.98 19.54
C ARG A 30 -0.81 8.19 20.19
N LYS A 31 -0.79 9.35 19.52
CA LYS A 31 -1.75 10.44 19.76
C LYS A 31 -3.14 9.82 19.80
N ARG A 32 -3.66 9.57 21.02
CA ARG A 32 -5.00 9.00 21.24
C ARG A 32 -5.93 9.88 20.43
N ARG A 33 -6.65 9.31 19.47
CA ARG A 33 -7.70 10.05 18.74
C ARG A 33 -8.53 10.71 19.84
N LYS A 34 -8.68 12.04 19.82
CA LYS A 34 -9.46 12.77 20.82
C LYS A 34 -10.76 12.00 20.98
N MET A 35 -11.03 11.47 22.17
CA MET A 35 -12.30 10.80 22.40
C MET A 35 -13.37 11.85 22.14
N ASP A 36 -14.26 11.57 21.21
CA ASP A 36 -15.43 12.40 20.99
C ASP A 36 -16.16 12.54 22.34
N ASN A 37 -16.83 13.68 22.53
CA ASN A 37 -17.59 13.97 23.74
C ASN A 37 -18.41 12.72 24.16
N PRO A 38 -18.33 12.23 25.41
CA PRO A 38 -18.99 10.99 25.84
C PRO A 38 -20.53 11.05 25.72
N ARG A 39 -21.08 12.24 25.45
CA ARG A 39 -22.50 12.47 25.20
C ARG A 39 -22.94 12.06 23.79
N ILE A 40 -22.03 11.94 22.82
CA ILE A 40 -22.37 11.60 21.44
C ILE A 40 -22.29 10.09 21.28
N GLN A 41 -23.45 9.44 21.34
CA GLN A 41 -23.55 8.01 21.07
C GLN A 41 -23.55 7.77 19.56
N ARG A 42 -22.64 6.91 19.11
CA ARG A 42 -22.53 6.52 17.71
C ARG A 42 -23.52 5.42 17.37
N GLY A 43 -24.06 5.47 16.16
CA GLY A 43 -24.99 4.47 15.64
C GLY A 43 -24.35 3.62 14.57
N VAL A 44 -24.74 2.36 14.46
CA VAL A 44 -24.30 1.45 13.41
C VAL A 44 -25.51 0.93 12.64
N VAL A 45 -25.43 0.97 11.31
CA VAL A 45 -26.42 0.39 10.41
C VAL A 45 -25.83 -0.87 9.78
N TYR A 46 -26.61 -1.95 9.81
CA TYR A 46 -26.38 -3.16 9.03
C TYR A 46 -27.13 -3.06 7.71
N LEU A 47 -26.43 -3.18 6.60
CA LEU A 47 -26.99 -3.14 5.25
C LEU A 47 -26.73 -4.47 4.55
N SER A 48 -27.77 -5.12 4.03
CA SER A 48 -27.72 -6.42 3.35
C SER A 48 -28.33 -6.34 1.95
N HIS A 49 -28.02 -7.35 1.12
CA HIS A 49 -28.43 -7.44 -0.29
C HIS A 49 -27.79 -6.38 -1.19
N ILE A 50 -26.60 -5.93 -0.81
CA ILE A 50 -25.87 -4.90 -1.54
C ILE A 50 -25.49 -5.43 -2.93
N PRO A 51 -25.72 -4.67 -4.01
CA PRO A 51 -25.34 -5.04 -5.36
C PRO A 51 -23.81 -5.09 -5.51
N TYR A 52 -23.35 -5.94 -6.42
CA TYR A 52 -21.92 -6.05 -6.71
C TYR A 52 -21.41 -4.73 -7.32
N GLY A 53 -20.25 -4.25 -6.88
CA GLY A 53 -19.72 -2.95 -7.28
C GLY A 53 -20.07 -1.80 -6.33
N PHE A 54 -21.03 -1.98 -5.42
CA PHE A 54 -21.37 -0.98 -4.40
C PHE A 54 -20.58 -1.25 -3.12
N TYR A 55 -19.34 -0.75 -3.08
CA TYR A 55 -18.37 -1.02 -2.03
C TYR A 55 -18.20 0.16 -1.07
N GLU A 56 -17.13 0.14 -0.27
CA GLU A 56 -16.90 1.10 0.81
C GLU A 56 -16.96 2.56 0.35
N GLU A 57 -16.36 2.91 -0.79
CA GLU A 57 -16.33 4.29 -1.29
C GLU A 57 -17.70 4.78 -1.76
N GLN A 58 -18.46 3.93 -2.43
CA GLN A 58 -19.79 4.25 -2.93
C GLN A 58 -20.78 4.35 -1.76
N LEU A 59 -20.70 3.41 -0.82
CA LEU A 59 -21.47 3.43 0.42
C LEU A 59 -21.18 4.70 1.23
N ASP A 60 -19.91 5.06 1.39
CA ASP A 60 -19.50 6.24 2.13
C ASP A 60 -20.06 7.52 1.52
N LYS A 61 -19.92 7.70 0.19
CA LYS A 61 -20.46 8.86 -0.53
C LYS A 61 -21.98 8.93 -0.46
N TYR A 62 -22.66 7.81 -0.69
CA TYR A 62 -24.12 7.76 -0.68
C TYR A 62 -24.68 8.04 0.71
N PHE A 63 -24.18 7.36 1.74
CA PHE A 63 -24.68 7.52 3.10
C PHE A 63 -24.23 8.83 3.77
N SER A 64 -23.26 9.55 3.20
CA SER A 64 -22.91 10.91 3.65
C SER A 64 -24.07 11.90 3.51
N GLN A 65 -25.09 11.60 2.69
CA GLN A 65 -26.29 12.44 2.56
C GLN A 65 -27.16 12.45 3.82
N PHE A 66 -27.13 11.36 4.61
CA PHE A 66 -27.89 11.28 5.87
C PHE A 66 -27.14 11.95 7.02
N GLY A 67 -25.80 11.92 6.98
CA GLY A 67 -24.96 12.58 7.96
C GLY A 67 -23.51 12.13 7.94
N ILE A 68 -22.76 12.49 8.99
CA ILE A 68 -21.32 12.22 9.06
C ILE A 68 -21.05 10.74 9.30
N VAL A 69 -20.61 10.06 8.25
CA VAL A 69 -20.14 8.67 8.29
C VAL A 69 -18.73 8.62 8.89
N THR A 70 -18.57 7.87 9.98
CA THR A 70 -17.29 7.72 10.67
C THR A 70 -16.50 6.54 10.12
N ASN A 71 -17.14 5.38 9.96
CA ASN A 71 -16.52 4.17 9.43
C ASN A 71 -17.47 3.40 8.52
N VAL A 72 -16.92 2.77 7.50
CA VAL A 72 -17.61 1.82 6.61
C VAL A 72 -16.79 0.53 6.55
N CYS A 73 -17.46 -0.62 6.58
CA CYS A 73 -16.84 -1.93 6.47
C CYS A 73 -17.71 -2.85 5.60
N VAL A 74 -17.14 -3.37 4.50
CA VAL A 74 -17.77 -4.41 3.68
C VAL A 74 -17.00 -5.71 3.89
N PRO A 75 -17.53 -6.68 4.65
CA PRO A 75 -16.85 -7.94 4.86
C PRO A 75 -16.63 -8.71 3.56
N ARG A 76 -15.42 -9.26 3.42
CA ARG A 76 -15.00 -10.05 2.25
C ARG A 76 -14.70 -11.49 2.66
N SER A 77 -14.86 -12.43 1.74
CA SER A 77 -14.45 -13.82 1.88
C SER A 77 -12.92 -13.96 1.82
N LYS A 78 -12.39 -15.15 2.12
CA LYS A 78 -10.96 -15.46 1.97
C LYS A 78 -10.47 -15.24 0.53
N THR A 79 -11.35 -15.42 -0.45
CA THR A 79 -11.10 -15.16 -1.89
C THR A 79 -11.17 -13.68 -2.27
N GLY A 80 -11.41 -12.77 -1.31
CA GLY A 80 -11.51 -11.33 -1.54
C GLY A 80 -12.87 -10.85 -2.08
N ARG A 81 -13.80 -11.76 -2.40
CA ARG A 81 -15.15 -11.39 -2.85
C ARG A 81 -15.97 -10.83 -1.70
N SER A 82 -16.74 -9.77 -1.95
CA SER A 82 -17.68 -9.19 -0.97
C SER A 82 -18.75 -10.20 -0.57
N LYS A 83 -19.12 -10.23 0.71
CA LYS A 83 -20.19 -11.10 1.21
C LYS A 83 -21.61 -10.54 0.96
N GLY A 84 -21.74 -9.38 0.33
CA GLY A 84 -23.03 -8.78 -0.04
C GLY A 84 -23.74 -8.02 1.09
N TYR A 85 -23.01 -7.70 2.17
CA TYR A 85 -23.49 -6.86 3.27
C TYR A 85 -22.40 -5.91 3.75
N ALA A 86 -22.80 -4.86 4.47
CA ALA A 86 -21.91 -3.83 5.00
C ALA A 86 -22.37 -3.36 6.37
N PHE A 87 -21.43 -2.76 7.10
CA PHE A 87 -21.68 -2.01 8.32
C PHE A 87 -21.26 -0.57 8.13
N ILE A 88 -22.10 0.35 8.55
CA ILE A 88 -21.90 1.80 8.42
C ILE A 88 -22.05 2.42 9.81
N GLU A 89 -21.02 3.09 10.30
CA GLU A 89 -21.05 3.81 11.58
C GLU A 89 -21.26 5.30 11.33
N PHE A 90 -22.31 5.85 11.91
CA PHE A 90 -22.59 7.29 11.94
C PHE A 90 -22.11 7.92 13.23
N LYS A 91 -21.78 9.20 13.16
CA LYS A 91 -21.40 9.99 14.34
C LYS A 91 -22.52 10.05 15.39
N HIS A 92 -23.79 10.09 14.94
CA HIS A 92 -24.97 10.19 15.79
C HIS A 92 -25.84 8.93 15.63
N ALA A 93 -26.37 8.41 16.74
CA ALA A 93 -27.25 7.24 16.75
C ALA A 93 -28.57 7.50 16.02
N ASP A 94 -29.18 8.66 16.25
CA ASP A 94 -30.47 9.05 15.65
C ASP A 94 -30.41 9.03 14.12
N VAL A 95 -29.29 9.51 13.54
CA VAL A 95 -29.05 9.47 12.10
C VAL A 95 -28.99 8.03 11.57
N ALA A 96 -28.39 7.12 12.34
CA ALA A 96 -28.31 5.71 11.95
C ALA A 96 -29.69 5.03 11.95
N GLU A 97 -30.56 5.40 12.89
CA GLU A 97 -31.94 4.88 12.97
C GLU A 97 -32.76 5.35 11.76
N ILE A 98 -32.76 6.65 11.48
CA ILE A 98 -33.44 7.24 10.32
C ILE A 98 -32.89 6.65 9.01
N ALA A 99 -31.57 6.53 8.88
CA ALA A 99 -30.95 5.94 7.70
C ALA A 99 -31.31 4.45 7.52
N ALA A 100 -31.52 3.72 8.61
CA ALA A 100 -31.95 2.32 8.54
C ALA A 100 -33.41 2.20 8.11
N GLU A 101 -34.31 3.03 8.65
CA GLU A 101 -35.72 3.02 8.28
C GLU A 101 -35.95 3.44 6.84
N THR A 102 -35.29 4.53 6.42
CA THR A 102 -35.44 5.08 5.06
C THR A 102 -34.89 4.16 3.96
N MET A 103 -33.86 3.36 4.27
CA MET A 103 -33.21 2.48 3.31
C MET A 103 -33.71 1.03 3.36
N ASP A 104 -34.56 0.66 4.32
CA ASP A 104 -35.13 -0.68 4.34
C ASP A 104 -36.13 -0.86 3.20
N ASN A 105 -35.94 -1.93 2.41
CA ASN A 105 -36.70 -2.21 1.19
C ASN A 105 -36.50 -1.21 0.07
N TYR A 106 -35.42 -0.44 0.08
CA TYR A 106 -35.07 0.43 -1.04
C TYR A 106 -34.64 -0.39 -2.27
N LEU A 107 -35.25 -0.15 -3.43
CA LEU A 107 -34.93 -0.82 -4.68
C LEU A 107 -33.67 -0.20 -5.31
N MET A 108 -32.57 -0.95 -5.33
CA MET A 108 -31.29 -0.53 -5.91
C MET A 108 -30.75 -1.62 -6.84
N PHE A 109 -30.51 -1.27 -8.12
CA PHE A 109 -30.00 -2.21 -9.14
C PHE A 109 -30.77 -3.54 -9.19
N ASN A 110 -32.10 -3.46 -9.23
CA ASN A 110 -33.01 -4.60 -9.25
C ASN A 110 -32.90 -5.52 -8.00
N ARG A 111 -32.43 -4.98 -6.88
CA ARG A 111 -32.36 -5.66 -5.58
C ARG A 111 -32.97 -4.78 -4.50
N LEU A 112 -33.78 -5.37 -3.63
CA LEU A 112 -34.29 -4.70 -2.44
C LEU A 112 -33.23 -4.76 -1.35
N LEU A 113 -32.73 -3.59 -0.96
CA LEU A 113 -31.82 -3.48 0.17
C LEU A 113 -32.56 -3.80 1.47
N LYS A 114 -31.84 -4.42 2.40
CA LYS A 114 -32.34 -4.64 3.77
C LYS A 114 -31.45 -3.86 4.72
N ALA A 115 -32.03 -2.87 5.38
CA ALA A 115 -31.30 -2.00 6.31
C ALA A 115 -31.87 -2.20 7.71
N LYS A 116 -30.97 -2.33 8.70
CA LYS A 116 -31.35 -2.49 10.11
C LYS A 116 -30.43 -1.68 11.00
N TYR A 117 -31.02 -0.94 11.93
CA TYR A 117 -30.25 -0.31 12.99
C TYR A 117 -29.71 -1.38 13.95
N LEU A 118 -28.43 -1.26 14.30
CA LEU A 118 -27.74 -2.20 15.17
C LEU A 118 -27.54 -1.55 16.55
N PRO A 119 -28.32 -1.96 17.57
CA PRO A 119 -28.22 -1.33 18.89
C PRO A 119 -26.85 -1.60 19.52
N PRO A 120 -26.34 -0.70 20.39
CA PRO A 120 -25.00 -0.81 20.97
C PRO A 120 -24.68 -2.17 21.61
N LYS A 121 -25.69 -2.85 22.17
CA LYS A 121 -25.56 -4.19 22.78
C LYS A 121 -25.16 -5.28 21.77
N GLN A 122 -25.55 -5.15 20.51
CA GLN A 122 -25.28 -6.12 19.44
C GLN A 122 -24.04 -5.77 18.61
N GLN A 123 -23.50 -4.57 18.77
CA GLN A 123 -22.31 -4.11 18.06
C GLN A 123 -21.08 -4.89 18.55
N LYS A 124 -20.40 -5.59 17.64
CA LYS A 124 -19.17 -6.33 17.97
C LYS A 124 -17.99 -5.35 18.06
N PRO A 125 -17.07 -5.48 19.04
CA PRO A 125 -15.96 -4.55 19.23
C PRO A 125 -14.98 -4.49 18.05
N HIS A 126 -14.95 -5.53 17.20
CA HIS A 126 -14.05 -5.64 16.06
C HIS A 126 -14.73 -5.41 14.70
N LEU A 127 -15.97 -4.90 14.68
CA LEU A 127 -16.75 -4.72 13.45
C LEU A 127 -16.01 -3.91 12.38
N PHE A 128 -15.28 -2.88 12.82
CA PHE A 128 -14.53 -1.96 11.95
C PHE A 128 -13.00 -2.16 12.00
N ARG A 129 -12.51 -3.26 12.59
CA ARG A 129 -11.05 -3.52 12.71
C ARG A 129 -10.33 -3.54 11.36
N PHE A 130 -11.04 -3.92 10.31
CA PHE A 130 -10.51 -4.03 8.95
C PHE A 130 -11.01 -2.91 8.01
N SER A 131 -11.62 -1.85 8.54
CA SER A 131 -12.09 -0.74 7.70
C SER A 131 -10.91 -0.05 7.00
N ASN A 132 -11.04 0.14 5.68
CA ASN A 132 -10.00 0.72 4.82
C ASN A 132 -9.57 2.14 5.26
N ARG A 133 -10.46 2.92 5.89
CA ARG A 133 -10.13 4.25 6.47
C ARG A 133 -9.04 4.20 7.54
N THR A 134 -8.90 3.08 8.26
CA THR A 134 -7.84 2.91 9.26
C THR A 134 -6.54 2.32 8.69
N ASN A 135 -6.55 1.88 7.44
CA ASN A 135 -5.49 1.09 6.80
C ASN A 135 -4.72 1.82 5.70
N VAL A 136 -4.82 3.15 5.62
CA VAL A 136 -4.01 3.98 4.69
C VAL A 136 -2.50 3.72 4.85
N LYS A 137 -2.05 3.30 6.03
CA LYS A 137 -0.66 2.89 6.24
C LYS A 137 -0.32 1.57 5.53
N LYS A 138 -1.25 0.62 5.44
CA LYS A 138 -1.05 -0.68 4.80
C LYS A 138 -1.02 -0.57 3.28
N THR A 139 -1.84 0.31 2.70
CA THR A 139 -1.82 0.59 1.25
C THR A 139 -0.48 1.18 0.82
N PHE A 140 0.07 2.13 1.59
CA PHE A 140 1.37 2.75 1.30
C PHE A 140 2.55 1.75 1.30
N PHE A 141 2.55 0.77 2.21
CA PHE A 141 3.59 -0.28 2.22
C PHE A 141 3.41 -1.33 1.12
N LEU A 142 2.18 -1.69 0.76
CA LEU A 142 1.91 -2.62 -0.36
C LEU A 142 2.23 -1.98 -1.71
N GLU A 143 1.93 -0.69 -1.87
CA GLU A 143 2.19 0.06 -3.10
C GLU A 143 3.69 0.19 -3.35
N LYS A 144 4.49 0.51 -2.32
CA LYS A 144 5.97 0.48 -2.42
C LYS A 144 6.52 -0.90 -2.75
N ALA A 145 5.95 -1.96 -2.19
CA ALA A 145 6.33 -3.32 -2.52
C ALA A 145 6.02 -3.65 -3.99
N GLN A 146 4.84 -3.29 -4.49
CA GLN A 146 4.45 -3.45 -5.89
C GLN A 146 5.32 -2.61 -6.85
N GLN A 147 5.63 -1.36 -6.49
CA GLN A 147 6.57 -0.53 -7.23
C GLN A 147 7.95 -1.18 -7.30
N SER A 148 8.50 -1.68 -6.18
CA SER A 148 9.80 -2.36 -6.21
C SER A 148 9.82 -3.62 -7.09
N VAL A 149 8.72 -4.39 -7.13
CA VAL A 149 8.59 -5.58 -8.00
C VAL A 149 8.51 -5.17 -9.47
N ASN A 150 7.76 -4.11 -9.79
CA ASN A 150 7.65 -3.56 -11.14
C ASN A 150 8.97 -2.94 -11.60
N ASP A 151 9.68 -2.21 -10.74
CA ASP A 151 11.03 -1.67 -10.99
C ASP A 151 12.06 -2.77 -11.25
N ASN A 152 11.94 -3.91 -10.57
CA ASN A 152 12.80 -5.07 -10.80
C ASN A 152 12.48 -5.77 -12.13
N ARG A 153 11.22 -5.77 -12.58
CA ARG A 153 10.82 -6.26 -13.91
C ARG A 153 11.32 -5.34 -15.03
N THR A 154 11.20 -4.03 -14.88
CA THR A 154 11.69 -3.06 -15.88
C THR A 154 13.21 -3.08 -15.97
N LYS A 155 13.94 -3.23 -14.85
CA LYS A 155 15.41 -3.38 -14.81
C LYS A 155 15.94 -4.59 -15.59
N LYS A 156 15.17 -5.69 -15.67
CA LYS A 156 15.58 -6.92 -16.37
C LYS A 156 15.51 -6.78 -17.90
N ASN A 157 14.78 -5.77 -18.40
CA ASN A 157 14.58 -5.49 -19.82
C ASN A 157 15.29 -4.22 -20.30
N ARG A 158 16.18 -3.63 -19.49
CA ARG A 158 17.00 -2.50 -19.95
C ARG A 158 18.20 -3.07 -20.71
N HIS A 159 18.41 -2.60 -21.94
CA HIS A 159 19.71 -2.73 -22.58
C HIS A 159 20.73 -2.09 -21.63
N LEU A 160 21.72 -2.86 -21.23
CA LEU A 160 22.78 -2.36 -20.37
C LEU A 160 23.60 -1.37 -21.21
N ASP A 161 24.04 -0.28 -20.60
CA ASP A 161 24.96 0.65 -21.25
C ASP A 161 26.21 -0.13 -21.68
N VAL A 162 26.77 0.19 -22.85
CA VAL A 162 27.81 -0.63 -23.52
C VAL A 162 28.99 -0.87 -22.57
N ASP A 163 29.38 0.14 -21.80
CA ASP A 163 30.47 0.05 -20.81
C ASP A 163 30.16 -0.94 -19.68
N THR A 164 28.89 -0.99 -19.26
CA THR A 164 28.45 -1.94 -18.22
C THR A 164 28.37 -3.37 -18.76
N GLU A 165 27.97 -3.57 -20.02
CA GLU A 165 28.01 -4.88 -20.68
C GLU A 165 29.45 -5.39 -20.79
N VAL A 166 30.37 -4.54 -21.24
CA VAL A 166 31.81 -4.85 -21.32
C VAL A 166 32.37 -5.22 -19.95
N MET A 167 31.99 -4.48 -18.89
CA MET A 167 32.42 -4.80 -17.52
C MET A 167 31.91 -6.16 -17.04
N VAL A 168 30.63 -6.47 -17.30
CA VAL A 168 30.02 -7.76 -16.94
C VAL A 168 30.69 -8.91 -17.72
N LEU A 169 30.93 -8.73 -19.02
CA LEU A 169 31.61 -9.73 -19.86
C LEU A 169 33.04 -9.98 -19.40
N LYS A 170 33.82 -8.94 -19.09
CA LYS A 170 35.17 -9.08 -18.51
C LYS A 170 35.15 -9.89 -17.22
N ARG A 171 34.15 -9.67 -16.36
CA ARG A 171 33.98 -10.41 -15.10
C ARG A 171 33.65 -11.89 -15.34
N LEU A 172 32.80 -12.19 -16.32
CA LEU A 172 32.43 -13.55 -16.70
C LEU A 172 33.63 -14.31 -17.31
N ILE A 173 34.39 -13.67 -18.20
CA ILE A 173 35.61 -14.24 -18.78
C ILE A 173 36.63 -14.58 -17.69
N ARG A 174 36.85 -13.66 -16.73
CA ARG A 174 37.73 -13.91 -15.59
C ARG A 174 37.30 -15.14 -14.79
N LYS A 175 36.02 -15.24 -14.43
CA LYS A 175 35.48 -16.41 -13.72
C LYS A 175 35.62 -17.70 -14.52
N LYS A 176 35.40 -17.65 -15.83
CA LYS A 176 35.61 -18.79 -16.73
C LYS A 176 37.06 -19.26 -16.67
N ASN A 177 38.01 -18.33 -16.75
CA ASN A 177 39.43 -18.66 -16.73
C ASN A 177 39.87 -19.21 -15.38
N GLU A 178 39.42 -18.62 -14.26
CA GLU A 178 39.64 -19.15 -12.92
C GLU A 178 39.09 -20.59 -12.80
N PHE A 179 37.90 -20.86 -13.32
CA PHE A 179 37.32 -22.19 -13.33
C PHE A 179 38.14 -23.19 -14.17
N ILE A 180 38.56 -22.80 -15.38
CA ILE A 180 39.43 -23.64 -16.23
C ILE A 180 40.75 -23.96 -15.52
N THR A 181 41.37 -23.00 -14.84
CA THR A 181 42.61 -23.26 -14.09
C THR A 181 42.40 -24.24 -12.93
N ARG A 182 41.22 -24.23 -12.30
CA ARG A 182 40.88 -25.21 -11.25
C ARG A 182 40.68 -26.61 -11.82
N LEU A 183 40.02 -26.73 -12.97
CA LEU A 183 39.83 -28.02 -13.64
C LEU A 183 41.16 -28.62 -14.11
N LYS A 184 42.06 -27.80 -14.66
CA LYS A 184 43.42 -28.23 -15.04
C LYS A 184 44.23 -28.75 -13.87
N LYS A 185 44.07 -28.17 -12.68
CA LYS A 185 44.71 -28.67 -11.44
C LYS A 185 44.18 -30.04 -10.99
N LEU A 186 43.02 -30.45 -11.49
CA LEU A 186 42.37 -31.72 -11.20
C LEU A 186 42.52 -32.73 -12.35
N ASP A 187 43.38 -32.45 -13.34
CA ASP A 187 43.57 -33.26 -14.56
C ASP A 187 42.28 -33.50 -15.37
N LEU A 188 41.33 -32.57 -15.29
CA LEU A 188 40.08 -32.61 -16.06
C LEU A 188 40.13 -31.62 -17.22
N ASP A 189 40.33 -32.13 -18.43
CA ASP A 189 40.29 -31.34 -19.66
C ASP A 189 38.87 -31.10 -20.13
N TYR A 190 38.31 -29.94 -19.76
CA TYR A 190 36.96 -29.52 -20.12
C TYR A 190 36.97 -28.35 -21.12
N LYS A 191 36.42 -28.59 -22.31
CA LYS A 191 36.17 -27.55 -23.33
C LYS A 191 34.71 -27.11 -23.26
N PHE A 192 34.51 -25.80 -23.11
CA PHE A 192 33.17 -25.21 -23.19
C PHE A 192 32.82 -25.02 -24.67
N ASP A 193 31.97 -25.90 -25.19
CA ASP A 193 31.38 -25.72 -26.52
C ASP A 193 30.29 -24.63 -26.44
N VAL A 194 30.45 -23.58 -27.25
CA VAL A 194 29.43 -22.55 -27.44
C VAL A 194 28.61 -22.99 -28.66
N LYS A 195 27.36 -23.39 -28.44
CA LYS A 195 26.38 -23.61 -29.52
C LYS A 195 25.88 -22.30 -30.07
#